data_AF-A0A1X1BH53-F1
#
_entry.id   AF-A0A1X1BH53-F1
#
_cell.length_a   1.000
_cell.length_b   1.000
_cell.length_c   1.000
_cell.angle_alpha   90.00
_cell.angle_beta   90.00
_cell.angle_gamma   90.00
#
_symmetry.space_group_name_H-M   'P 1'
#
loop_
_entity.id
_entity.type
_entity.pdbx_description
1 polymer ?
#
loop_
_entity_poly.entity_id
_entity_poly.type
_entity_poly.pdbx_seq_one_letter_code
_entity_poly.pdbx_strand_id
1 'polypeptide(L)'
;MQRKRGSSKKYTAKGRSRYVATEEEIIARNAGVTAEESGEESPSEEEEETPRPVAKPSRRPESSSSGFEICNPNRNARPVEKTGIVELSRREREELQRQNFERQKMTLMAQGKLKSAQADLARLAEIRKQREAAMARKMEQMSLKGNQ
;
A
#
# COMPACT_ATOMS: atom_id res chain seq x y z
N MET A 1 8.85 50.40 -16.35
CA MET A 1 8.51 49.00 -16.69
C MET A 1 9.61 48.07 -16.19
N GLN A 2 9.36 47.25 -15.17
CA GLN A 2 10.33 46.27 -14.66
C GLN A 2 9.69 44.88 -14.75
N ARG A 3 10.06 44.09 -15.77
CA ARG A 3 9.61 42.70 -15.91
C ARG A 3 10.51 41.82 -15.04
N LYS A 4 10.02 41.37 -13.88
CA LYS A 4 10.67 40.28 -13.11
C LYS A 4 10.61 39.01 -13.98
N ARG A 5 11.75 38.57 -14.52
CA ARG A 5 11.86 37.28 -15.20
C ARG A 5 11.72 36.18 -14.17
N GLY A 6 10.59 35.49 -14.16
CA GLY A 6 10.38 34.30 -13.35
C GLY A 6 11.41 33.23 -13.73
N SER A 7 12.23 32.83 -12.75
CA SER A 7 13.12 31.68 -12.89
C SER A 7 12.29 30.41 -12.86
N SER A 8 11.85 29.95 -14.03
CA SER A 8 11.26 28.62 -14.18
C SER A 8 12.38 27.59 -14.05
N LYS A 9 12.59 27.09 -12.83
CA LYS A 9 13.41 25.90 -12.59
C LYS A 9 12.80 24.74 -13.37
N LYS A 10 13.37 24.46 -14.54
CA LYS A 10 13.01 23.31 -15.37
C LYS A 10 13.38 22.05 -14.59
N TYR A 11 12.39 21.22 -14.32
CA TYR A 11 12.57 19.89 -13.75
C TYR A 11 13.40 19.08 -14.76
N THR A 12 14.68 18.89 -14.49
CA THR A 12 15.55 18.05 -15.34
C THR A 12 15.67 16.68 -14.69
N ALA A 13 15.53 15.62 -15.49
CA ALA A 13 15.51 14.23 -15.01
C ALA A 13 16.87 13.73 -14.48
N LYS A 14 17.96 14.49 -14.66
CA LYS A 14 19.31 14.15 -14.21
C LYS A 14 19.51 14.67 -12.79
N GLY A 15 19.02 13.91 -11.81
CA GLY A 15 19.12 14.27 -10.40
C GLY A 15 17.95 13.81 -9.54
N ARG A 16 16.95 13.15 -10.14
CA ARG A 16 15.91 12.47 -9.37
C ARG A 16 16.60 11.34 -8.61
N SER A 17 16.75 11.50 -7.29
CA SER A 17 17.10 10.39 -6.41
C SER A 17 16.20 9.21 -6.79
N ARG A 18 16.75 8.00 -6.78
CA ARG A 18 15.95 6.79 -7.02
C ARG A 18 15.01 6.63 -5.82
N TYR A 19 13.94 7.40 -5.82
CA TYR A 19 12.87 7.31 -4.86
C TYR A 19 12.18 5.99 -5.13
N VAL A 20 12.40 5.04 -4.24
CA VAL A 20 11.66 3.78 -4.22
C VAL A 20 10.37 4.08 -3.48
N ALA A 21 9.25 4.02 -4.19
CA ALA A 21 7.93 4.30 -3.62
C ALA A 21 7.68 3.40 -2.41
N THR A 22 7.04 3.95 -1.37
CA THR A 22 6.64 3.17 -0.20
C THR A 22 5.42 2.31 -0.53
N GLU A 23 5.18 1.26 0.26
CA GLU A 23 4.06 0.35 0.05
C GLU A 23 2.70 1.08 0.10
N GLU A 24 2.57 2.07 0.98
CA GLU A 24 1.38 2.93 1.09
C GLU A 24 1.15 3.77 -0.18
N GLU A 25 2.21 4.32 -0.79
CA GLU A 25 2.12 5.09 -2.03
C GLU A 25 1.71 4.22 -3.22
N ILE A 26 2.17 2.97 -3.26
CA ILE A 26 1.80 2.00 -4.29
C ILE A 26 0.32 1.62 -4.14
N ILE A 27 -0.14 1.38 -2.91
CA ILE A 27 -1.55 1.07 -2.62
C ILE A 27 -2.44 2.25 -3.00
N ALA A 28 -2.10 3.48 -2.60
CA ALA A 28 -2.89 4.67 -2.93
C ALA A 28 -2.98 4.91 -4.44
N ARG A 29 -1.87 4.71 -5.16
CA ARG A 29 -1.85 4.81 -6.62
C ARG A 29 -2.76 3.77 -7.28
N ASN A 30 -2.70 2.53 -6.83
CA ASN A 30 -3.51 1.45 -7.39
C ASN A 30 -5.00 1.64 -7.06
N ALA A 31 -5.32 2.14 -5.86
CA ALA A 31 -6.70 2.45 -5.46
C ALA A 31 -7.34 3.53 -6.35
N GLY A 32 -6.57 4.56 -6.73
CA GLY A 32 -7.04 5.58 -7.69
C GLY A 32 -7.27 5.02 -9.09
N VAL A 33 -6.43 4.08 -9.54
CA VAL A 33 -6.60 3.42 -10.85
C VAL A 33 -7.83 2.50 -10.86
N THR A 34 -8.13 1.82 -9.76
CA THR A 34 -9.35 1.00 -9.63
C THR A 34 -10.63 1.84 -9.55
N ALA A 35 -10.56 3.07 -9.04
CA ALA A 35 -11.70 3.99 -9.02
C ALA A 35 -12.02 4.56 -10.41
N GLU A 36 -11.00 4.77 -11.25
CA GLU A 36 -11.16 5.20 -12.66
C GLU A 36 -11.63 4.06 -13.57
N GLU A 37 -11.34 2.79 -13.24
CA GLU A 37 -11.78 1.60 -14.01
C GLU A 37 -13.19 1.11 -13.60
N SER A 38 -13.68 1.49 -12.41
CA SER A 38 -15.00 1.13 -11.89
C SER A 38 -16.00 2.29 -12.03
N GLY A 39 -16.27 2.71 -13.26
CA GLY A 39 -17.34 3.65 -13.54
C GLY A 39 -18.73 3.00 -13.45
N GLU A 40 -19.51 3.36 -12.42
CA GLU A 40 -20.98 3.43 -12.46
C GLU A 40 -21.53 4.29 -11.29
N GLU A 41 -22.25 5.36 -11.69
CA GLU A 41 -23.31 6.15 -11.00
C GLU A 41 -22.98 7.33 -10.02
N SER A 42 -22.89 8.54 -10.63
CA SER A 42 -23.45 9.91 -10.37
C SER A 42 -24.30 10.25 -9.10
N PRO A 43 -24.64 11.54 -8.78
CA PRO A 43 -24.49 12.80 -9.55
C PRO A 43 -23.94 14.02 -8.76
N SER A 44 -23.36 15.01 -9.45
CA SER A 44 -23.44 16.41 -9.01
C SER A 44 -23.30 17.37 -10.19
N GLU A 45 -24.16 18.37 -10.19
CA GLU A 45 -24.48 19.33 -11.25
C GLU A 45 -23.39 20.35 -11.58
N GLU A 46 -23.60 20.98 -12.74
CA GLU A 46 -23.27 22.35 -13.17
C GLU A 46 -22.10 22.61 -14.13
N GLU A 47 -22.46 23.48 -15.09
CA GLU A 47 -21.96 23.85 -16.41
C GLU A 47 -20.46 24.21 -16.56
N GLU A 48 -19.84 23.83 -17.68
CA GLU A 48 -19.31 24.81 -18.66
C GLU A 48 -18.97 24.18 -20.02
N GLU A 49 -19.39 24.88 -21.06
CA GLU A 49 -19.36 24.58 -22.49
C GLU A 49 -17.94 24.67 -23.09
N THR A 50 -17.39 23.59 -23.66
CA THR A 50 -16.28 23.71 -24.64
C THR A 50 -16.39 22.68 -25.78
N PRO A 51 -16.22 23.12 -27.06
CA PRO A 51 -16.57 22.32 -28.22
C PRO A 51 -15.50 21.26 -28.54
N ARG A 52 -16.01 20.05 -28.75
CA ARG A 52 -15.34 18.81 -29.15
C ARG A 52 -14.66 18.95 -30.53
N PRO A 53 -13.32 18.81 -30.66
CA PRO A 53 -12.71 18.66 -31.97
C PRO A 53 -12.53 17.18 -32.33
N VAL A 54 -13.36 16.79 -33.29
CA VAL A 54 -13.08 15.91 -34.44
C VAL A 54 -12.57 14.49 -34.24
N ALA A 55 -13.40 13.58 -34.76
CA ALA A 55 -13.16 12.19 -35.04
C ALA A 55 -11.81 11.91 -35.73
N LYS A 56 -11.06 10.94 -35.19
CA LYS A 56 -9.99 10.27 -35.92
C LYS A 56 -10.62 9.16 -36.79
N PRO A 57 -10.43 9.14 -38.11
CA PRO A 57 -10.92 8.05 -38.94
C PRO A 57 -10.08 6.80 -38.67
N SER A 58 -10.73 5.72 -38.21
CA SER A 58 -10.13 4.40 -38.13
C SER A 58 -9.79 3.92 -39.54
N ARG A 59 -8.53 4.04 -39.94
CA ARG A 59 -8.00 3.35 -41.12
C ARG A 59 -7.32 2.06 -40.67
N ARG A 60 -8.00 0.93 -40.84
CA ARG A 60 -7.35 -0.34 -41.15
C ARG A 60 -7.92 -0.81 -42.47
N PRO A 61 -7.11 -1.00 -43.53
CA PRO A 61 -7.61 -1.58 -44.76
C PRO A 61 -7.96 -3.05 -44.49
N GLU A 62 -9.23 -3.39 -44.62
CA GLU A 62 -9.66 -4.75 -44.96
C GLU A 62 -8.90 -5.15 -46.22
N SER A 63 -7.86 -5.95 -46.05
CA SER A 63 -7.08 -6.48 -47.16
C SER A 63 -7.12 -7.99 -47.08
N SER A 64 -7.58 -8.56 -48.19
CA SER A 64 -7.57 -9.97 -48.51
C SER A 64 -8.73 -10.81 -47.97
N SER A 65 -9.85 -10.70 -48.68
CA SER A 65 -10.78 -11.80 -48.95
C SER A 65 -10.05 -12.98 -49.64
N SER A 66 -9.19 -13.69 -48.92
CA SER A 66 -8.67 -14.99 -49.33
C SER A 66 -9.25 -16.01 -48.36
N GLY A 67 -10.10 -16.91 -48.86
CA GLY A 67 -10.92 -17.85 -48.08
C GLY A 67 -10.14 -18.96 -47.38
N PHE A 68 -8.93 -18.69 -46.90
CA PHE A 68 -8.19 -19.58 -46.03
C PHE A 68 -8.25 -19.04 -44.61
N GLU A 69 -8.86 -19.82 -43.72
CA GLU A 69 -8.83 -19.54 -42.29
C GLU A 69 -7.38 -19.61 -41.80
N ILE A 70 -6.78 -18.45 -41.51
CA ILE A 70 -5.50 -18.40 -40.82
C ILE A 70 -5.76 -18.87 -39.38
N CYS A 71 -5.65 -20.19 -39.17
CA CYS A 71 -5.71 -20.81 -37.84
C CYS A 71 -4.44 -20.45 -37.06
N ASN A 72 -4.39 -19.22 -36.54
CA ASN A 72 -3.41 -18.87 -35.54
C ASN A 72 -3.74 -19.66 -34.25
N PRO A 73 -2.91 -20.62 -33.83
CA PRO A 73 -3.18 -21.44 -32.64
C PRO A 73 -3.19 -20.63 -31.34
N ASN A 74 -2.65 -19.40 -31.35
CA ASN A 74 -2.72 -18.44 -30.25
C ASN A 74 -3.95 -17.51 -30.34
N ARG A 75 -4.82 -17.65 -31.36
CA ARG A 75 -6.05 -16.84 -31.49
C ARG A 75 -7.05 -17.13 -30.39
N ASN A 76 -7.09 -18.37 -29.92
CA ASN A 76 -7.97 -18.80 -28.85
C ASN A 76 -7.09 -19.21 -27.66
N ALA A 77 -7.07 -18.40 -26.60
CA ALA A 77 -6.40 -18.76 -25.36
C ALA A 77 -7.05 -20.03 -24.79
N ARG A 78 -6.30 -21.13 -24.71
CA ARG A 78 -6.80 -22.34 -24.06
C ARG A 78 -6.99 -22.05 -22.56
N PRO A 79 -8.17 -22.33 -21.97
CA PRO A 79 -8.31 -22.24 -20.53
C PRO A 79 -7.39 -23.31 -19.92
N VAL A 80 -6.37 -22.89 -19.19
CA VAL A 80 -5.56 -23.80 -18.37
C VAL A 80 -6.50 -24.32 -17.29
N GLU A 81 -6.83 -25.61 -17.33
CA GLU A 81 -7.65 -26.23 -16.31
C GLU A 81 -6.94 -26.09 -14.95
N LYS A 82 -7.54 -25.33 -14.04
CA LYS A 82 -7.04 -25.12 -12.67
C LYS A 82 -7.37 -26.33 -11.81
N THR A 83 -7.03 -27.52 -12.27
CA THR A 83 -7.26 -28.77 -11.55
C THR A 83 -6.08 -29.05 -10.63
N GLY A 84 -6.10 -28.41 -9.46
CA GLY A 84 -5.53 -28.91 -8.21
C GLY A 84 -4.00 -29.07 -8.12
N ILE A 85 -3.39 -28.34 -7.18
CA ILE A 85 -1.97 -28.42 -6.81
C ILE A 85 -1.05 -27.77 -7.85
N VAL A 86 -1.13 -26.43 -7.92
CA VAL A 86 0.01 -25.66 -8.43
C VAL A 86 1.12 -25.79 -7.39
N GLU A 87 2.10 -26.64 -7.68
CA GLU A 87 3.31 -26.73 -6.88
C GLU A 87 4.01 -25.38 -6.94
N LEU A 88 3.87 -24.59 -5.87
CA LEU A 88 4.58 -23.32 -5.72
C LEU A 88 6.05 -23.53 -6.02
N SER A 89 6.62 -22.62 -6.79
CA SER A 89 8.05 -22.60 -7.09
C SER A 89 8.84 -22.62 -5.78
N ARG A 90 10.03 -23.23 -5.77
CA ARG A 90 10.90 -23.28 -4.58
C ARG A 90 11.04 -21.90 -3.92
N ARG A 91 11.17 -20.86 -4.74
CA ARG A 91 11.25 -19.47 -4.30
C ARG A 91 9.98 -19.01 -3.57
N GLU A 92 8.81 -19.31 -4.13
CA GLU A 92 7.52 -18.94 -3.54
C GLU A 92 7.27 -19.67 -2.22
N ARG A 93 7.72 -20.92 -2.09
CA ARG A 93 7.66 -21.67 -0.81
C ARG A 93 8.53 -21.03 0.27
N GLU A 94 9.77 -20.66 -0.07
CA GLU A 94 10.67 -20.00 0.87
C GLU A 94 10.15 -18.61 1.27
N GLU A 95 9.57 -17.85 0.34
CA GLU A 95 8.95 -16.54 0.62
C GLU A 95 7.72 -16.69 1.55
N LEU A 96 6.85 -17.67 1.34
CA LEU A 96 5.72 -17.94 2.24
C LEU A 96 6.18 -18.39 3.63
N GLN A 97 7.21 -19.23 3.72
CA GLN A 97 7.75 -19.65 5.01
C GLN A 97 8.32 -18.46 5.78
N ARG A 98 9.03 -17.56 5.09
CA ARG A 98 9.54 -16.32 5.69
C ARG A 98 8.40 -15.45 6.22
N GLN A 99 7.36 -15.23 5.42
CA GLN A 99 6.19 -14.46 5.85
C GLN A 99 5.48 -15.11 7.04
N ASN A 100 5.31 -16.43 7.02
CA ASN A 100 4.70 -17.16 8.12
C ASN A 100 5.53 -17.07 9.40
N PHE A 101 6.86 -17.18 9.30
CA PHE A 101 7.76 -17.01 10.44
C PHE A 101 7.70 -15.59 11.00
N GLU A 102 7.71 -14.56 10.15
CA GLU A 102 7.59 -13.17 10.57
C GLU A 102 6.26 -12.92 11.30
N ARG A 103 5.14 -13.41 10.73
CA ARG A 103 3.82 -13.33 11.38
C ARG A 103 3.80 -14.04 12.73
N GLN A 104 4.32 -15.27 12.80
CA GLN A 104 4.40 -16.03 14.05
C GLN A 104 5.29 -15.34 15.09
N LYS A 105 6.42 -14.76 14.67
CA LYS A 105 7.28 -13.99 15.56
C LYS A 105 6.55 -12.77 16.11
N MET A 106 5.81 -12.04 15.27
CA MET A 106 5.03 -10.89 15.70
C MET A 106 3.90 -11.28 16.66
N THR A 107 3.20 -12.39 16.41
CA THR A 107 2.17 -12.88 17.34
C THR A 107 2.77 -13.33 18.67
N LEU A 108 3.91 -14.02 18.68
CA LEU A 108 4.61 -14.41 19.90
C LEU A 108 5.15 -13.20 20.68
N MET A 109 5.58 -12.15 20.00
CA MET A 109 6.00 -10.89 20.61
C MET A 109 4.82 -10.18 21.26
N ALA A 110 3.68 -10.09 20.57
CA ALA A 110 2.44 -9.52 21.12
C ALA A 110 1.92 -10.32 22.33
N GLN A 111 2.07 -11.65 22.31
CA GLN A 111 1.74 -12.52 23.45
C GLN A 111 2.75 -12.40 24.62
N GLY A 112 3.86 -11.68 24.45
CA GLY A 112 4.90 -11.59 25.47
C GLY A 112 5.66 -12.90 25.70
N LYS A 113 5.67 -13.83 24.73
CA LYS A 113 6.36 -15.13 24.85
C LYS A 113 7.83 -15.06 24.43
N LEU A 114 8.19 -14.11 23.58
CA LEU A 114 9.57 -13.91 23.14
C LEU A 114 10.39 -13.27 24.27
N LYS A 115 11.64 -13.70 24.49
CA LYS A 115 12.48 -13.22 25.60
C LYS A 115 12.62 -11.69 25.67
N SER A 116 12.69 -11.03 24.51
CA SER A 116 12.72 -9.55 24.45
C SER A 116 11.42 -8.94 24.95
N ALA A 117 10.27 -9.45 24.48
CA ALA A 117 8.97 -8.98 24.93
C ALA A 117 8.74 -9.23 26.42
N GLN A 118 9.22 -10.36 26.96
CA GLN A 118 9.20 -10.61 28.40
C GLN A 118 10.01 -9.59 29.18
N ALA A 119 11.22 -9.24 28.71
CA ALA A 119 12.06 -8.23 29.34
C ALA A 119 11.39 -6.84 29.31
N ASP A 120 10.77 -6.47 28.19
CA ASP A 120 10.04 -5.21 28.06
C ASP A 120 8.83 -5.16 29.01
N LEU A 121 8.06 -6.24 29.10
CA LEU A 121 6.95 -6.36 30.06
C LEU A 121 7.43 -6.29 31.51
N ALA A 122 8.54 -6.96 31.85
CA ALA A 122 9.13 -6.89 33.18
C ALA A 122 9.56 -5.47 33.53
N ARG A 123 10.20 -4.77 32.60
CA ARG A 123 10.57 -3.36 32.76
C ARG A 123 9.35 -2.46 32.97
N LEU A 124 8.28 -2.65 32.20
CA LEU A 124 7.03 -1.89 32.39
C LEU A 124 6.40 -2.17 33.76
N ALA A 125 6.45 -3.42 34.24
CA ALA A 125 5.96 -3.79 35.56
C ALA A 125 6.76 -3.12 36.69
N GLU A 126 8.09 -3.02 36.56
CA GLU A 126 8.93 -2.28 37.52
C GLU A 126 8.58 -0.80 37.56
N ILE A 127 8.43 -0.15 36.40
CA ILE A 127 8.03 1.26 36.32
C ILE A 127 6.66 1.47 36.98
N ARG A 128 5.72 0.55 36.74
CA ARG A 128 4.39 0.62 37.38
C ARG A 128 4.50 0.53 38.90
N LYS A 129 5.27 -0.43 39.44
CA LYS A 129 5.53 -0.55 40.89
C LYS A 129 6.16 0.72 41.47
N GLN A 130 7.14 1.29 40.78
CA GLN A 130 7.79 2.53 41.23
C GLN A 130 6.81 3.70 41.28
N ARG A 131 5.91 3.81 40.28
CA ARG A 131 4.88 4.85 40.25
C ARG A 131 3.87 4.66 41.38
N GLU A 132 3.38 3.44 41.59
CA GLU A 132 2.45 3.11 42.67
C GLU A 132 3.06 3.40 44.04
N ALA A 133 4.32 2.98 44.28
CA ALA A 133 5.04 3.28 45.52
C ALA A 133 5.26 4.78 45.73
N ALA A 134 5.58 5.53 44.67
CA ALA A 134 5.74 6.98 44.76
C ALA A 134 4.41 7.69 45.06
N MET A 135 3.30 7.24 44.45
CA MET A 135 1.96 7.78 44.75
C MET A 135 1.53 7.46 46.18
N ALA A 136 1.77 6.24 46.65
CA ALA A 136 1.49 5.85 48.04
C ALA A 136 2.27 6.72 49.03
N ARG A 137 3.60 6.88 48.84
CA ARG A 137 4.43 7.77 49.67
C ARG A 137 3.93 9.22 49.65
N LYS A 138 3.48 9.73 48.50
CA LYS A 138 2.90 11.07 48.40
C LYS A 138 1.59 11.18 49.18
N MET A 139 0.70 10.20 49.09
CA MET A 139 -0.56 10.20 49.85
C MET A 139 -0.33 10.09 51.36
N GLU A 140 0.60 9.24 51.81
CA GLU A 140 1.00 9.15 53.21
C GLU A 140 1.49 10.51 53.74
N GLN A 141 2.39 11.16 53.00
CA GLN A 141 2.89 12.50 53.38
C GLN A 141 1.80 13.56 53.44
N MET A 142 0.82 13.52 52.53
CA MET A 142 -0.33 14.43 52.55
C MET A 142 -1.23 14.17 53.76
N SER A 143 -1.50 12.90 54.09
CA SER A 143 -2.32 12.53 55.25
C SER A 143 -1.67 12.92 56.58
N LEU A 144 -0.35 12.75 56.71
CA LEU A 144 0.41 13.14 57.90
C LEU A 144 0.44 14.66 58.09
N LYS A 145 0.52 15.43 57.00
CA LYS A 145 0.47 16.89 57.04
C LYS A 145 -0.91 17.46 57.32
N GLY A 146 -1.98 16.75 56.97
CA GLY A 146 -3.36 17.18 57.24
C GLY A 146 -3.85 16.89 58.67
N ASN A 147 -3.15 16.03 59.41
CA ASN A 147 -3.46 15.67 60.81
C ASN A 147 -2.59 16.42 61.84
N GLN A 148 -1.83 17.44 61.41
CA GLN A 148 -1.11 18.38 62.27
C GLN A 148 -1.71 19.77 62.13
#